data_AF-A0A7W3SZL8-F1
#
_entry.id   AF-A0A7W3SZL8-F1
#
_cell.length_a   1.000
_cell.length_b   1.000
_cell.length_c   1.000
_cell.angle_alpha   90.00
_cell.angle_beta   90.00
_cell.angle_gamma   90.00
#
_symmetry.space_group_name_H-M   'P 1'
#
loop_
_entity.id
_entity.type
_entity.pdbx_description
1 polymer ?
#
loop_
_entity_poly.entity_id
_entity_poly.type
_entity_poly.pdbx_seq_one_letter_code
_entity_poly.pdbx_strand_id
1 'polypeptide(L)'
;MGHGSTTGAVRPAFSTRTAAPPHLQRGDSRMSQRPKESADDPEHGRAGTERRQQLTRALVDMLPAAVTIRVTQRAPGLAWPTPFARAYDRHGHSLPMTRTQRICAARWIMRGFAELDWTEAHDLDLTTGTLRRAVDAIDHDGGE
;
A
#
# COMPACT_ATOMS: atom_id res chain seq x y z
N MET A 1 19.39 49.81 31.10
CA MET A 1 18.42 48.94 31.80
C MET A 1 17.57 48.28 30.73
N GLY A 2 17.60 46.95 30.70
CA GLY A 2 17.21 46.13 29.55
C GLY A 2 15.71 45.92 29.39
N HIS A 3 15.36 45.59 28.16
CA HIS A 3 14.05 45.20 27.65
C HIS A 3 13.59 43.86 28.26
N GLY A 4 12.29 43.73 28.52
CA GLY A 4 11.60 42.47 28.79
C GLY A 4 10.09 42.70 28.65
N SER A 5 9.51 42.43 27.48
CA SER A 5 8.91 41.15 27.07
C SER A 5 7.52 40.91 27.68
N THR A 6 6.53 41.23 26.85
CA THR A 6 5.12 40.84 26.87
C THR A 6 4.91 39.35 27.11
N THR A 7 4.05 38.99 28.06
CA THR A 7 3.25 37.74 28.13
C THR A 7 2.13 38.04 29.15
N GLY A 8 0.84 38.12 28.83
CA GLY A 8 0.08 37.36 27.86
C GLY A 8 -0.64 36.18 28.54
N ALA A 9 -1.32 36.39 29.66
CA ALA A 9 -2.07 35.35 30.37
C ALA A 9 -3.49 35.85 30.71
N VAL A 10 -4.36 35.90 29.71
CA VAL A 10 -5.80 36.03 29.92
C VAL A 10 -6.39 34.63 29.83
N ARG A 11 -6.94 34.15 30.95
CA ARG A 11 -7.72 32.91 31.04
C ARG A 11 -9.19 33.26 30.78
N PRO A 12 -9.82 32.81 29.68
CA PRO A 12 -11.26 32.73 29.65
C PRO A 12 -11.72 31.38 30.21
N ALA A 13 -12.45 31.42 31.32
CA ALA A 13 -13.25 30.31 31.80
C ALA A 13 -14.36 30.03 30.77
N PHE A 14 -14.33 28.85 30.15
CA PHE A 14 -15.43 28.42 29.30
C PHE A 14 -16.64 28.05 30.15
N SER A 15 -17.67 28.87 30.00
CA SER A 15 -19.00 28.73 30.57
C SER A 15 -19.68 27.47 30.03
N THR A 16 -20.04 26.53 30.90
CA THR A 16 -20.85 25.35 30.59
C THR A 16 -22.28 25.77 30.27
N ARG A 17 -22.59 25.93 28.99
CA ARG A 17 -23.98 26.04 28.54
C ARG A 17 -24.51 24.63 28.25
N THR A 18 -25.17 24.05 29.25
CA THR A 18 -26.11 22.94 29.07
C THR A 18 -27.20 23.36 28.10
N ALA A 19 -27.35 22.62 27.01
CA ALA A 19 -28.55 22.58 26.21
C ALA A 19 -28.73 21.15 25.67
N ALA A 20 -29.83 20.54 26.09
CA ALA A 20 -30.44 19.36 25.48
C ALA A 20 -31.92 19.71 25.19
N PRO A 21 -32.69 18.91 24.45
CA PRO A 21 -32.45 18.17 23.18
C PRO A 21 -33.52 18.59 22.14
N PRO A 22 -33.71 17.91 20.97
CA PRO A 22 -34.76 16.88 20.96
C PRO A 22 -34.59 15.72 19.94
N HIS A 23 -35.13 14.55 20.32
CA HIS A 23 -35.45 13.32 19.57
C HIS A 23 -34.97 13.19 18.11
N LEU A 24 -33.94 12.34 17.86
CA LEU A 24 -33.81 11.68 16.56
C LEU A 24 -34.36 10.26 16.65
N GLN A 25 -35.35 10.00 15.80
CA GLN A 25 -36.12 8.77 15.69
C GLN A 25 -35.21 7.54 15.63
N ARG A 26 -35.47 6.61 16.55
CA ARG A 26 -35.01 5.23 16.51
C ARG A 26 -35.74 4.52 15.37
N GLY A 27 -35.28 4.77 14.14
CA GLY A 27 -35.69 4.02 12.97
C GLY A 27 -35.06 2.62 13.01
N ASP A 28 -35.92 1.61 12.91
CA ASP A 28 -35.63 0.19 12.72
C ASP A 28 -34.23 -0.14 12.20
N SER A 29 -33.35 -0.57 13.12
CA SER A 29 -32.25 -1.46 12.75
C SER A 29 -32.83 -2.85 12.49
N ARG A 30 -33.60 -2.98 11.40
CA ARG A 30 -33.86 -4.29 10.82
C ARG A 30 -32.52 -4.81 10.34
N MET A 31 -32.10 -5.91 10.97
CA MET A 31 -31.26 -6.93 10.37
C MET A 31 -31.61 -7.06 8.88
N SER A 32 -30.81 -6.45 8.00
CA SER A 32 -30.51 -7.11 6.74
C SER A 32 -29.28 -7.95 7.03
N GLN A 33 -29.56 -9.20 7.40
CA GLN A 33 -28.64 -10.29 7.17
C GLN A 33 -28.12 -10.09 5.75
N ARG A 34 -26.85 -9.68 5.61
CA ARG A 34 -26.18 -9.73 4.32
C ARG A 34 -26.39 -11.15 3.82
N PRO A 35 -26.99 -11.35 2.64
CA PRO A 35 -27.07 -12.67 2.06
C PRO A 35 -25.65 -13.22 2.04
N LYS A 36 -25.51 -14.42 2.60
CA LYS A 36 -24.31 -15.22 2.53
C LYS A 36 -24.19 -15.65 1.08
N GLU A 37 -23.70 -14.75 0.23
CA GLU A 37 -23.46 -15.01 -1.18
C GLU A 37 -22.14 -15.78 -1.28
N SER A 38 -22.21 -17.05 -0.85
CA SER A 38 -21.34 -18.10 -1.36
C SER A 38 -21.98 -18.62 -2.63
N ALA A 39 -21.61 -18.03 -3.75
CA ALA A 39 -21.61 -18.65 -5.05
C ALA A 39 -20.54 -17.92 -5.86
N ASP A 40 -19.61 -18.67 -6.45
CA ASP A 40 -18.63 -18.20 -7.43
C ASP A 40 -19.19 -17.12 -8.36
N ASP A 41 -18.88 -15.86 -8.06
CA ASP A 41 -19.23 -14.74 -8.92
C ASP A 41 -18.05 -14.46 -9.86
N PRO A 42 -18.14 -14.84 -11.15
CA PRO A 42 -17.05 -14.66 -12.11
C PRO A 42 -16.75 -13.19 -12.39
N GLU A 43 -17.63 -12.25 -12.01
CA GLU A 43 -17.41 -10.80 -12.18
C GLU A 43 -16.29 -10.29 -11.25
N HIS A 44 -16.21 -10.82 -10.02
CA HIS A 44 -15.17 -10.45 -9.06
C HIS A 44 -13.77 -10.91 -9.53
N GLY A 45 -13.70 -12.08 -10.18
CA GLY A 45 -12.46 -12.58 -10.80
C GLY A 45 -12.01 -11.74 -12.00
N ARG A 46 -12.96 -11.30 -12.85
CA ARG A 46 -12.68 -10.46 -14.02
C ARG A 46 -12.24 -9.06 -13.63
N ALA A 47 -12.94 -8.40 -12.71
CA ALA A 47 -12.58 -7.07 -12.21
C ALA A 47 -11.19 -7.08 -11.54
N GLY A 48 -10.87 -8.12 -10.78
CA GLY A 48 -9.54 -8.31 -10.22
C GLY A 48 -8.46 -8.47 -11.30
N THR A 49 -8.76 -9.20 -12.37
CA THR A 49 -7.84 -9.43 -13.48
C THR A 49 -7.60 -8.16 -14.30
N GLU A 50 -8.64 -7.39 -14.61
CA GLU A 50 -8.53 -6.11 -15.32
C GLU A 50 -7.72 -5.09 -14.52
N ARG A 51 -7.96 -5.01 -13.20
CA ARG A 51 -7.19 -4.14 -12.30
C ARG A 51 -5.71 -4.50 -12.29
N ARG A 52 -5.38 -5.80 -12.27
CA ARG A 52 -3.98 -6.27 -12.34
C ARG A 52 -3.35 -5.93 -13.69
N GLN A 53 -4.07 -6.08 -14.80
CA GLN A 53 -3.57 -5.68 -16.12
C GLN A 53 -3.33 -4.17 -16.22
N GLN A 54 -4.22 -3.34 -15.68
CA GLN A 54 -4.04 -1.89 -15.62
C GLN A 54 -2.81 -1.51 -14.78
N LEU A 55 -2.63 -2.16 -13.62
CA LEU A 55 -1.43 -2.03 -12.80
C LEU A 55 -0.16 -2.37 -13.60
N THR A 56 -0.15 -3.50 -14.29
CA THR A 56 1.00 -3.93 -15.11
C THR A 56 1.32 -2.91 -16.19
N ARG A 57 0.32 -2.39 -16.92
CA ARG A 57 0.53 -1.34 -17.93
C ARG A 57 1.15 -0.09 -17.32
N ALA A 58 0.62 0.40 -16.20
CA ALA A 58 1.17 1.57 -15.52
C ALA A 58 2.62 1.36 -15.03
N LEU A 59 2.98 0.13 -14.64
CA LEU A 59 4.34 -0.22 -14.26
C LEU A 59 5.28 -0.28 -15.46
N VAL A 60 4.83 -0.80 -16.60
CA VAL A 60 5.59 -0.80 -17.86
C VAL A 60 5.83 0.62 -18.35
N ASP A 61 4.82 1.50 -18.27
CA ASP A 61 4.98 2.92 -18.65
C ASP A 61 6.02 3.62 -17.76
N MET A 62 6.06 3.29 -16.47
CA MET A 62 7.03 3.85 -15.52
C MET A 62 8.43 3.23 -15.67
N LEU A 63 8.52 1.95 -16.04
CA LEU A 63 9.74 1.16 -16.10
C LEU A 63 9.76 0.31 -17.40
N PRO A 64 9.99 0.93 -18.56
CA PRO A 64 9.80 0.26 -19.86
C PRO A 64 10.81 -0.86 -20.12
N ALA A 65 11.98 -0.83 -19.45
CA ALA A 65 12.99 -1.88 -19.56
C ALA A 65 12.77 -3.06 -18.58
N ALA A 66 11.85 -2.91 -17.62
CA ALA A 66 11.63 -3.92 -16.61
C ALA A 66 10.74 -5.05 -17.14
N VAL A 67 11.14 -6.29 -16.83
CA VAL A 67 10.36 -7.51 -17.09
C VAL A 67 9.85 -8.11 -15.78
N THR A 68 10.58 -7.91 -14.69
CA THR A 68 10.20 -8.42 -13.38
C THR A 68 10.36 -7.34 -12.31
N ILE A 69 9.41 -7.24 -11.39
CA ILE A 69 9.52 -6.38 -10.21
C ILE A 69 9.41 -7.25 -8.97
N ARG A 70 10.49 -7.31 -8.18
CA ARG A 70 10.48 -7.89 -6.85
C ARG A 70 9.97 -6.88 -5.84
N VAL A 71 9.00 -7.27 -5.03
CA VAL A 71 8.40 -6.46 -3.97
C VAL A 71 8.56 -7.16 -2.64
N THR A 72 8.94 -6.39 -1.64
CA THR A 72 9.14 -6.83 -0.25
C THR A 72 8.59 -5.78 0.70
N GLN A 73 8.06 -6.20 1.85
CA GLN A 73 7.71 -5.27 2.93
C GLN A 73 8.89 -4.96 3.86
N ARG A 74 9.96 -5.76 3.78
CA ARG A 74 11.22 -5.53 4.48
C ARG A 74 12.31 -5.20 3.46
N ALA A 75 12.73 -3.94 3.45
CA ALA A 75 14.00 -3.61 2.83
C ALA A 75 15.14 -4.21 3.68
N PRO A 76 16.12 -4.90 3.07
CA PRO A 76 17.30 -5.34 3.80
C PRO A 76 17.99 -4.10 4.40
N GLY A 77 18.07 -4.04 5.73
CA GLY A 77 18.73 -2.94 6.47
C GLY A 77 17.83 -1.85 7.06
N LEU A 78 16.49 -1.92 6.95
CA LEU A 78 15.58 -0.97 7.61
C LEU A 78 14.79 -1.63 8.75
N ALA A 79 14.88 -1.06 9.96
CA ALA A 79 14.21 -1.55 11.17
C ALA A 79 12.68 -1.47 11.14
N TRP A 80 12.13 -0.69 10.22
CA TRP A 80 10.69 -0.55 10.01
C TRP A 80 10.27 -1.15 8.68
N PRO A 81 9.13 -1.86 8.61
CA PRO A 81 8.63 -2.42 7.36
C PRO A 81 8.26 -1.30 6.39
N THR A 82 9.18 -0.98 5.49
CA THR A 82 8.96 -0.04 4.39
C THR A 82 8.76 -0.82 3.10
N PRO A 83 7.66 -0.58 2.37
CA PRO A 83 7.45 -1.14 1.04
C PRO A 83 8.66 -0.84 0.14
N PHE A 84 9.26 -1.89 -0.39
CA PHE A 84 10.45 -1.80 -1.23
C PHE A 84 10.24 -2.61 -2.50
N ALA A 85 10.60 -2.02 -3.63
CA ALA A 85 10.57 -2.67 -4.93
C ALA A 85 11.93 -2.58 -5.62
N ARG A 86 12.28 -3.63 -6.36
CA ARG A 86 13.45 -3.71 -7.24
C ARG A 86 13.01 -4.23 -8.60
N ALA A 87 13.39 -3.54 -9.66
CA ALA A 87 13.07 -3.94 -11.02
C ALA A 87 14.25 -4.69 -11.64
N TYR A 88 13.93 -5.66 -12.48
CA TYR A 88 14.89 -6.47 -13.23
C TYR A 88 14.54 -6.47 -14.71
N ASP A 89 15.57 -6.47 -15.54
CA ASP A 89 15.41 -6.69 -16.98
C ASP A 89 15.18 -8.17 -17.30
N ARG A 90 15.03 -8.49 -18.59
CA ARG A 90 14.90 -9.87 -19.08
C ARG A 90 16.11 -10.77 -18.82
N HIS A 91 17.27 -10.18 -18.53
CA HIS A 91 18.52 -10.87 -18.25
C HIS A 91 18.74 -11.06 -16.73
N GLY A 92 17.82 -10.58 -15.89
CA GLY A 92 17.93 -10.64 -14.43
C GLY A 92 18.80 -9.53 -13.84
N HIS A 93 19.21 -8.52 -14.60
CA HIS A 93 19.97 -7.40 -14.07
C HIS A 93 19.05 -6.40 -13.38
N SER A 94 19.46 -5.94 -12.19
CA SER A 94 18.74 -4.88 -11.47
C SER A 94 18.77 -3.58 -12.26
N LEU A 95 17.60 -3.02 -12.53
CA LEU A 95 17.45 -1.72 -13.15
C LEU A 95 17.50 -0.61 -12.09
N PRO A 96 18.11 0.55 -12.42
CA PRO A 96 18.12 1.68 -11.50
C PRO A 96 16.71 2.23 -11.35
N MET A 97 16.26 2.35 -10.10
CA MET A 97 14.99 2.99 -9.75
C MET A 97 15.22 4.12 -8.74
N THR A 98 14.61 5.28 -9.01
CA THR A 98 14.55 6.36 -8.03
C THR A 98 13.82 5.89 -6.77
N ARG A 99 14.10 6.52 -5.63
CA ARG A 99 13.42 6.20 -4.36
C ARG A 99 11.89 6.30 -4.49
N THR A 100 11.40 7.33 -5.17
CA THR A 100 9.96 7.54 -5.41
C THR A 100 9.37 6.41 -6.24
N GLN A 101 10.01 6.02 -7.35
CA GLN A 101 9.54 4.91 -8.18
C GLN A 101 9.47 3.60 -7.38
N ARG A 102 10.47 3.31 -6.53
CA ARG A 102 10.47 2.11 -5.70
C ARG A 102 9.29 2.06 -4.73
N ILE A 103 9.03 3.17 -4.03
CA ILE A 103 7.93 3.26 -3.07
C ILE A 103 6.57 3.22 -3.79
N CYS A 104 6.43 3.94 -4.91
CA CYS A 104 5.20 3.95 -5.70
C CYS A 104 4.90 2.55 -6.26
N ALA A 105 5.88 1.91 -6.92
CA ALA A 105 5.73 0.57 -7.46
C ALA A 105 5.32 -0.44 -6.37
N ALA A 106 6.06 -0.45 -5.24
CA ALA A 106 5.76 -1.36 -4.13
C ALA A 106 4.33 -1.17 -3.61
N ARG A 107 3.90 0.08 -3.37
CA ARG A 107 2.55 0.38 -2.88
C ARG A 107 1.46 0.00 -3.88
N TRP A 108 1.67 0.25 -5.16
CA TRP A 108 0.70 -0.08 -6.20
C TRP A 108 0.53 -1.59 -6.33
N ILE A 109 1.64 -2.35 -6.26
CA ILE A 109 1.63 -3.81 -6.29
C ILE A 109 0.98 -4.36 -5.02
N MET A 110 1.38 -3.90 -3.83
CA MET A 110 0.77 -4.32 -2.57
C MET A 110 -0.74 -4.09 -2.51
N ARG A 111 -1.20 -2.97 -3.08
CA ARG A 111 -2.64 -2.64 -3.16
C ARG A 111 -3.38 -3.43 -4.24
N GLY A 112 -2.69 -3.85 -5.30
CA GLY A 112 -3.25 -4.67 -6.37
C GLY A 112 -3.45 -6.14 -5.99
N PHE A 113 -2.70 -6.61 -4.99
CA PHE A 113 -2.77 -7.98 -4.45
C PHE A 113 -2.89 -7.93 -2.91
N ALA A 114 -3.96 -7.30 -2.43
CA ALA A 114 -4.17 -7.09 -0.99
C ALA A 114 -4.37 -8.39 -0.20
N GLU A 115 -4.70 -9.48 -0.89
CA GLU A 115 -4.90 -10.83 -0.37
C GLU A 115 -3.59 -11.57 0.00
N LEU A 116 -2.42 -11.02 -0.35
CA LEU A 116 -1.13 -11.69 -0.18
C LEU A 116 -0.40 -11.28 1.10
N ASP A 117 0.40 -12.22 1.60
CA ASP A 117 1.32 -11.98 2.70
C ASP A 117 2.61 -11.33 2.18
N TRP A 118 2.85 -10.08 2.56
CA TRP A 118 4.01 -9.30 2.11
C TRP A 118 5.24 -9.45 3.01
N THR A 119 5.19 -10.34 4.02
CA THR A 119 6.37 -10.70 4.82
C THR A 119 7.44 -11.40 3.97
N GLU A 120 7.02 -12.14 2.95
CA GLU A 120 7.88 -12.77 1.95
C GLU A 120 8.07 -11.88 0.71
N ALA A 121 9.20 -12.05 0.03
CA ALA A 121 9.46 -11.40 -1.24
C ALA A 121 8.60 -12.01 -2.36
N HIS A 122 8.10 -11.16 -3.25
CA HIS A 122 7.26 -11.57 -4.38
C HIS A 122 7.77 -10.95 -5.68
N ASP A 123 7.88 -11.75 -6.72
CA ASP A 123 8.25 -11.35 -8.08
C ASP A 123 6.99 -11.19 -8.93
N LEU A 124 6.71 -9.97 -9.35
CA LEU A 124 5.72 -9.65 -10.37
C LEU A 124 6.34 -9.76 -11.75
N ASP A 125 5.79 -10.64 -12.59
CA ASP A 125 6.09 -10.69 -14.01
C ASP A 125 5.25 -9.63 -14.75
N LEU A 126 5.91 -8.67 -15.38
CA LEU A 126 5.27 -7.58 -16.12
C LEU A 126 4.76 -8.01 -17.50
N THR A 127 5.18 -9.17 -18.01
CA THR A 127 4.66 -9.71 -19.28
C THR A 127 3.36 -10.47 -19.07
N THR A 128 3.25 -11.22 -17.98
CA THR A 128 2.05 -12.04 -17.68
C THR A 128 1.11 -11.39 -16.66
N GLY A 129 1.58 -10.39 -15.91
CA GLY A 129 0.86 -9.81 -14.78
C GLY A 129 0.71 -10.76 -13.59
N THR A 130 1.46 -11.86 -13.59
CA THR A 130 1.38 -12.90 -12.56
C THR A 130 2.37 -12.60 -11.45
N LEU A 131 1.91 -12.73 -10.20
CA LEU A 131 2.78 -12.64 -9.03
C LEU A 131 3.18 -14.04 -8.57
N ARG A 132 4.47 -14.24 -8.31
CA ARG A 132 5.03 -15.46 -7.75
C ARG A 132 5.84 -15.13 -6.51
N ARG A 133 5.86 -16.01 -5.50
CA ARG A 133 6.81 -15.87 -4.39
C ARG A 133 8.23 -15.90 -4.94
N ALA A 134 9.02 -14.89 -4.59
CA ALA A 134 10.43 -14.91 -4.92
C ALA A 134 11.04 -16.05 -4.11
N VAL A 135 11.58 -17.06 -4.80
CA VAL A 135 12.49 -17.99 -4.15
C VAL A 135 13.73 -17.16 -3.83
N ASP A 136 14.20 -17.20 -2.59
CA ASP A 136 15.48 -16.62 -2.21
C ASP A 136 16.57 -17.17 -3.13
N ALA A 137 16.80 -16.49 -4.26
CA ALA A 137 18.14 -16.41 -4.81
C ALA A 137 18.88 -15.65 -3.74
N ILE A 138 19.59 -16.41 -2.89
CA ILE A 138 20.51 -15.92 -1.89
C ILE A 138 21.42 -14.94 -2.63
N ASP A 139 21.09 -13.66 -2.59
CA ASP A 139 22.01 -12.58 -2.91
C ASP A 139 23.05 -12.65 -1.81
N HIS A 140 24.04 -13.53 -2.02
CA HIS A 140 25.27 -13.61 -1.26
C HIS A 140 26.14 -12.43 -1.68
N ASP A 141 25.65 -11.21 -1.47
CA ASP A 141 26.49 -10.01 -1.54
C ASP A 141 26.94 -9.73 -0.10
N GLY A 142 27.94 -10.51 0.32
CA GLY A 142 28.79 -10.14 1.44
C GLY A 142 29.60 -8.92 1.02
N GLY A 143 29.36 -7.81 1.70
CA GLY A 143 30.16 -6.58 1.58
C GLY A 143 30.50 -6.10 2.97
N GLU A 144 31.77 -6.31 3.33
CA GLU A 144 32.44 -5.92 4.58
C GLU A 144 32.42 -4.41 4.86
#